data_AF-D4HLJ4-F1
#
_entry.id   AF-D4HLJ4-F1
#
_cell.length_a   1.000
_cell.length_b   1.000
_cell.length_c   1.000
_cell.angle_alpha   90.00
_cell.angle_beta   90.00
_cell.angle_gamma   90.00
#
_symmetry.space_group_name_H-M   'P 1'
#
loop_
_entity.id
_entity.type
_entity.pdbx_description
1 polymer ?
#
loop_
_entity_poly.entity_id
_entity_poly.type
_entity_poly.pdbx_seq_one_letter_code
_entity_poly.pdbx_strand_id
1 'polypeptide(L)'
;SRKGPNVIGYLGLLQPLADGLKLFVKETVLPTNANIVLFLLAPLITFILSLISWAVIPFSFGNVIADPQLGVLYFLAVSSLGVYGVLISGWSSNSKYAFLGALRSAAQMVSYEISMGIGLINVCLCLGTLNFTEIVVAQLDVWLIFPLLPVSIMFFIGCLAETNRHPFDLPEAEAELVSGYNVEYSAMGFALFFLGEYANMLVMGGVTSICFLGGWLSPFGVGILPDGIW
;
A
#
# COMPACT_ATOMS: atom_id res chain seq x y z
N SER A 1 26.72 9.39 4.23
CA SER A 1 26.38 8.15 4.97
C SER A 1 26.13 8.48 6.43
N ARG A 2 24.88 8.35 6.88
CA ARG A 2 24.50 8.51 8.30
C ARG A 2 23.88 7.19 8.77
N LYS A 3 24.07 6.82 10.04
CA LYS A 3 23.40 5.65 10.63
C LYS A 3 21.96 6.03 10.96
N GLY A 4 21.03 5.08 10.77
CA GLY A 4 19.65 5.23 11.20
C GLY A 4 19.50 5.23 12.73
N PRO A 5 18.27 5.12 13.26
CA PRO A 5 18.02 5.08 14.70
C PRO A 5 18.84 3.98 15.36
N ASN A 6 19.70 4.34 16.34
CA ASN A 6 20.57 3.39 17.04
C ASN A 6 20.64 3.66 18.55
N VAL A 7 19.71 4.47 19.07
CA VAL A 7 19.70 4.93 20.47
C VAL A 7 18.61 4.22 21.28
N ILE A 8 17.41 4.08 20.73
CA ILE A 8 16.27 3.48 21.44
C ILE A 8 16.25 1.95 21.27
N GLY A 9 16.56 1.23 22.35
CA GLY A 9 16.62 -0.24 22.36
C GLY A 9 17.89 -0.82 21.71
N TYR A 10 17.93 -2.14 21.57
CA TYR A 10 19.04 -2.81 20.89
C TYR A 10 18.97 -2.51 19.38
N LEU A 11 20.01 -1.86 18.83
CA LEU A 11 20.13 -1.46 17.41
C LEU A 11 18.95 -0.62 16.86
N GLY A 12 18.20 0.07 17.72
CA GLY A 12 17.05 0.88 17.28
C GLY A 12 15.75 0.10 17.09
N LEU A 13 15.69 -1.21 17.39
CA LEU A 13 14.49 -2.04 17.17
C LEU A 13 13.26 -1.58 17.95
N LEU A 14 13.46 -0.87 19.07
CA LEU A 14 12.38 -0.34 19.89
C LEU A 14 11.91 1.07 19.45
N GLN A 15 12.55 1.65 18.43
CA GLN A 15 12.19 2.97 17.90
C GLN A 15 10.71 3.05 17.45
N PRO A 16 10.18 2.11 16.64
CA PRO A 16 8.78 2.18 16.20
C PRO A 16 7.79 2.13 17.36
N LEU A 17 8.11 1.36 18.41
CA LEU A 17 7.30 1.25 19.61
C LEU A 17 7.31 2.56 20.40
N ALA A 18 8.47 3.20 20.54
CA ALA A 18 8.59 4.49 21.21
C ALA A 18 7.85 5.61 20.44
N ASP A 19 7.95 5.65 19.12
CA ASP A 19 7.24 6.63 18.28
C ASP A 19 5.72 6.40 18.32
N GLY A 20 5.28 5.14 18.30
CA GLY A 20 3.87 4.79 18.52
C GLY A 20 3.36 5.29 19.86
N LEU A 21 4.01 4.93 20.97
CA LEU A 21 3.63 5.37 22.32
C LEU A 21 3.61 6.90 22.45
N LYS A 22 4.58 7.59 21.84
CA LYS A 22 4.62 9.05 21.81
C LYS A 22 3.38 9.64 21.13
N LEU A 23 2.97 9.08 19.99
CA LEU A 23 1.78 9.54 19.26
C LEU A 23 0.48 9.21 20.00
N PHE A 24 0.43 8.12 20.78
CA PHE A 24 -0.71 7.78 21.62
C PHE A 24 -0.90 8.73 22.81
N VAL A 25 0.19 9.20 23.42
CA VAL A 25 0.11 10.13 24.57
C VAL A 25 -0.11 11.58 24.10
N LYS A 26 0.19 11.88 22.83
CA LYS A 26 0.03 13.22 22.28
C LYS A 26 -1.45 13.60 22.17
N GLU A 27 -1.78 14.84 22.53
CA GLU A 27 -3.13 15.38 22.40
C GLU A 27 -3.55 15.47 20.92
N THR A 28 -4.80 15.08 20.66
CA THR A 28 -5.44 15.23 19.35
C THR A 28 -5.93 16.67 19.19
N VAL A 29 -5.34 17.40 18.26
CA VAL A 29 -5.80 18.73 17.86
C VAL A 29 -6.87 18.56 16.77
N LEU A 30 -8.09 19.00 17.06
CA LEU A 30 -9.20 19.03 16.10
C LEU A 30 -9.43 20.48 15.63
N PRO A 31 -9.36 20.77 14.33
CA PRO A 31 -9.62 22.11 13.82
C PRO A 31 -11.09 22.50 14.03
N THR A 32 -11.34 23.74 14.45
CA THR A 32 -12.72 24.24 14.67
C THR A 32 -13.53 24.38 13.39
N ASN A 33 -12.85 24.56 12.25
CA ASN A 33 -13.47 24.74 10.94
C ASN A 33 -13.63 23.43 10.15
N ALA A 34 -13.12 22.31 10.68
CA ALA A 34 -13.18 21.00 10.03
C ALA A 34 -14.51 20.28 10.28
N ASN A 35 -14.90 19.40 9.37
CA ASN A 35 -16.00 18.48 9.62
C ASN A 35 -15.50 17.31 10.47
N ILE A 36 -15.74 17.37 11.78
CA ILE A 36 -15.20 16.45 12.79
C ILE A 36 -15.51 14.98 12.46
N VAL A 37 -16.70 14.67 11.96
CA VAL A 37 -17.09 13.29 11.65
C VAL A 37 -16.25 12.73 10.50
N LEU A 38 -16.15 13.48 9.40
CA LEU A 38 -15.36 13.07 8.24
C LEU A 38 -13.86 13.07 8.55
N PHE A 39 -13.41 14.03 9.35
CA PHE A 39 -12.02 14.13 9.78
C PHE A 39 -11.59 12.91 10.59
N LEU A 40 -12.42 12.40 11.49
CA LEU A 40 -12.11 11.19 12.24
C LEU A 40 -12.26 9.91 11.40
N LEU A 41 -13.22 9.86 10.49
CA LEU A 41 -13.48 8.68 9.66
C LEU A 41 -12.47 8.50 8.52
N ALA A 42 -11.93 9.57 7.94
CA ALA A 42 -11.00 9.47 6.81
C ALA A 42 -9.76 8.59 7.11
N PRO A 43 -8.97 8.82 8.18
CA PRO A 43 -7.83 7.96 8.53
C PRO A 43 -8.26 6.52 8.89
N LEU A 44 -9.47 6.34 9.43
CA LEU A 44 -9.99 5.02 9.74
C LEU A 44 -10.30 4.23 8.46
N ILE A 45 -10.93 4.89 7.49
CA ILE A 45 -11.29 4.28 6.20
C ILE A 45 -10.02 3.87 5.44
N THR A 46 -9.02 4.75 5.33
CA THR A 46 -7.76 4.42 4.64
C THR A 46 -7.05 3.23 5.29
N PHE A 47 -6.98 3.20 6.63
CA PHE A 47 -6.39 2.10 7.35
C PHE A 47 -7.17 0.79 7.18
N ILE A 48 -8.50 0.80 7.35
CA ILE A 48 -9.31 -0.41 7.19
C ILE A 48 -9.21 -0.96 5.77
N LEU A 49 -9.27 -0.11 4.74
CA LEU A 49 -9.12 -0.55 3.35
C LEU A 49 -7.75 -1.19 3.11
N SER A 50 -6.68 -0.62 3.67
CA SER A 50 -5.33 -1.20 3.58
C SER A 50 -5.19 -2.56 4.27
N LEU A 51 -6.01 -2.86 5.29
CA LEU A 51 -6.03 -4.17 5.95
C LEU A 51 -6.91 -5.18 5.23
N ILE A 52 -8.02 -4.72 4.65
CA ILE A 52 -8.95 -5.58 3.90
C ILE A 52 -8.27 -6.15 2.64
N SER A 53 -7.39 -5.38 1.99
CA SER A 53 -6.65 -5.86 0.82
C SER A 53 -5.72 -7.06 1.13
N TRP A 54 -5.28 -7.24 2.37
CA TRP A 54 -4.50 -8.42 2.79
C TRP A 54 -5.29 -9.73 2.76
N ALA A 55 -6.62 -9.69 2.79
CA ALA A 55 -7.45 -10.88 2.90
C ALA A 55 -7.23 -11.90 1.76
N VAL A 56 -6.81 -11.42 0.59
CA VAL A 56 -6.67 -12.21 -0.64
C VAL A 56 -5.19 -12.48 -0.95
N ILE A 57 -4.25 -12.08 -0.09
CA ILE A 57 -2.83 -12.36 -0.27
C ILE A 57 -2.51 -13.76 0.27
N PRO A 58 -2.19 -14.73 -0.59
CA PRO A 58 -1.75 -16.05 -0.16
C PRO A 58 -0.29 -16.04 0.31
N PHE A 59 -0.03 -16.67 1.45
CA PHE A 59 1.33 -16.81 2.03
C PHE A 59 1.96 -18.17 1.74
N SER A 60 1.14 -19.21 1.58
CA SER A 60 1.57 -20.55 1.16
C SER A 60 0.39 -21.30 0.57
N PHE A 61 0.62 -22.50 0.03
CA PHE A 61 -0.45 -23.31 -0.52
C PHE A 61 -1.54 -23.60 0.52
N GLY A 62 -2.76 -23.12 0.26
CA GLY A 62 -3.91 -23.23 1.18
C GLY A 62 -3.88 -22.27 2.38
N ASN A 63 -2.85 -21.43 2.52
CA ASN A 63 -2.78 -20.41 3.58
C ASN A 63 -3.11 -19.03 3.00
N VAL A 64 -4.41 -18.80 2.87
CA VAL A 64 -5.00 -17.53 2.47
C VAL A 64 -6.26 -17.31 3.31
N ILE A 65 -6.52 -16.07 3.72
CA ILE A 65 -7.68 -15.78 4.59
C ILE A 65 -8.98 -15.99 3.80
N ALA A 66 -9.04 -15.47 2.58
CA ALA A 66 -10.13 -15.68 1.65
C ALA A 66 -9.56 -15.97 0.27
N ASP A 67 -10.01 -17.07 -0.36
CA ASP A 67 -9.59 -17.50 -1.69
C ASP A 67 -10.71 -17.29 -2.74
N PRO A 68 -11.10 -16.04 -3.05
CA PRO A 68 -12.11 -15.78 -4.07
C PRO A 68 -11.54 -16.03 -5.47
N GLN A 69 -12.33 -16.65 -6.35
CA GLN A 69 -11.95 -16.86 -7.75
C GLN A 69 -11.62 -15.55 -8.50
N LEU A 70 -12.19 -14.43 -8.03
CA LEU A 70 -12.00 -13.09 -8.58
C LEU A 70 -11.03 -12.24 -7.73
N GLY A 71 -9.99 -12.85 -7.16
CA GLY A 71 -9.05 -12.19 -6.24
C GLY A 71 -8.40 -10.92 -6.80
N VAL A 72 -7.96 -10.95 -8.08
CA VAL A 72 -7.38 -9.77 -8.74
C VAL A 72 -8.39 -8.61 -8.85
N LEU A 73 -9.66 -8.90 -9.19
CA LEU A 73 -10.70 -7.88 -9.27
C LEU A 73 -11.07 -7.32 -7.90
N TYR A 74 -11.08 -8.17 -6.87
CA TYR A 74 -11.27 -7.73 -5.50
C TYR A 74 -10.18 -6.74 -5.08
N PHE A 75 -8.92 -7.07 -5.36
CA PHE A 75 -7.79 -6.19 -5.06
C PHE A 75 -7.94 -4.82 -5.74
N LEU A 76 -8.24 -4.79 -7.04
CA LEU A 76 -8.50 -3.56 -7.79
C LEU A 76 -9.72 -2.77 -7.26
N ALA A 77 -10.77 -3.46 -6.79
CA ALA A 77 -11.90 -2.77 -6.20
C ALA A 77 -11.52 -2.10 -4.87
N VAL A 78 -10.73 -2.76 -4.03
CA VAL A 78 -10.29 -2.21 -2.74
C VAL A 78 -9.29 -1.06 -2.94
N SER A 79 -8.37 -1.14 -3.91
CA SER A 79 -7.47 -0.02 -4.24
C SER A 79 -8.24 1.22 -4.64
N SER A 80 -9.28 1.07 -5.49
CA SER A 80 -10.08 2.21 -5.96
C SER A 80 -10.84 2.90 -4.82
N LEU A 81 -11.23 2.15 -3.79
CA LEU A 81 -11.83 2.71 -2.58
C LEU A 81 -10.82 3.50 -1.74
N GLY A 82 -9.52 3.14 -1.80
CA GLY A 82 -8.44 3.82 -1.07
C GLY A 82 -8.32 5.30 -1.44
N VAL A 83 -8.52 5.62 -2.72
CA VAL A 83 -8.51 7.01 -3.24
C VAL A 83 -9.54 7.89 -2.53
N TYR A 84 -10.72 7.34 -2.22
CA TYR A 84 -11.77 8.09 -1.51
C TYR A 84 -11.34 8.47 -0.10
N GLY A 85 -10.59 7.61 0.60
CA GLY A 85 -10.09 7.92 1.93
C GLY A 85 -9.17 9.17 1.94
N VAL A 86 -8.35 9.31 0.90
CA VAL A 86 -7.45 10.46 0.70
C VAL A 86 -8.20 11.73 0.27
N LEU A 87 -9.22 11.60 -0.58
CA LEU A 87 -10.06 12.74 -0.95
C LEU A 87 -10.88 13.28 0.23
N ILE A 88 -11.48 12.39 1.03
CA ILE A 88 -12.27 12.78 2.20
C ILE A 88 -11.36 13.44 3.25
N SER A 89 -10.12 12.97 3.41
CA SER A 89 -9.19 13.54 4.39
C SER A 89 -8.88 15.01 4.09
N GLY A 90 -8.55 15.35 2.84
CA GLY A 90 -8.30 16.74 2.43
C GLY A 90 -9.54 17.61 2.31
N TRP A 91 -10.73 17.03 2.10
CA TRP A 91 -11.98 17.80 2.13
C TRP A 91 -12.42 18.11 3.57
N SER A 92 -12.19 17.18 4.50
CA SER A 92 -12.62 17.30 5.91
C SER A 92 -11.90 18.39 6.70
N SER A 93 -10.64 18.69 6.36
CA SER A 93 -9.76 19.68 7.01
C SER A 93 -10.19 21.13 6.72
N ASN A 94 -10.95 21.38 5.65
CA ASN A 94 -11.43 22.71 5.29
C ASN A 94 -10.31 23.77 5.15
N SER A 95 -9.11 23.35 4.73
CA SER A 95 -8.04 24.25 4.29
C SER A 95 -7.73 24.07 2.81
N LYS A 96 -7.45 25.21 2.15
CA LYS A 96 -7.17 25.22 0.71
C LYS A 96 -5.92 24.41 0.34
N TYR A 97 -4.90 24.42 1.19
CA TYR A 97 -3.66 23.68 0.94
C TYR A 97 -3.86 22.17 1.08
N ALA A 98 -4.52 21.70 2.14
CA ALA A 98 -4.77 20.28 2.33
C ALA A 98 -5.69 19.71 1.25
N PHE A 99 -6.71 20.47 0.84
CA PHE A 99 -7.60 20.07 -0.24
C PHE A 99 -6.88 19.96 -1.59
N LEU A 100 -6.01 20.91 -1.94
CA LEU A 100 -5.22 20.85 -3.17
C LEU A 100 -4.20 19.70 -3.15
N GLY A 101 -3.61 19.41 -1.98
CA GLY A 101 -2.73 18.25 -1.79
C GLY A 101 -3.47 16.92 -2.00
N ALA A 102 -4.64 16.77 -1.37
CA ALA A 102 -5.49 15.60 -1.55
C ALA A 102 -5.91 15.40 -3.01
N LEU A 103 -6.35 16.46 -3.70
CA LEU A 103 -6.73 16.38 -5.12
C LEU A 103 -5.56 15.95 -6.01
N ARG A 104 -4.35 16.46 -5.77
CA ARG A 104 -3.14 16.05 -6.53
C ARG A 104 -2.80 14.60 -6.28
N SER A 105 -2.81 14.16 -5.02
CA SER A 105 -2.53 12.76 -4.66
C SER A 105 -3.58 11.80 -5.24
N ALA A 106 -4.86 12.16 -5.18
CA ALA A 106 -5.93 11.35 -5.74
C ALA A 106 -5.84 11.25 -7.27
N ALA A 107 -5.53 12.36 -7.95
CA ALA A 107 -5.32 12.34 -9.40
C ALA A 107 -4.15 11.45 -9.80
N GLN A 108 -3.08 11.44 -9.00
CA GLN A 108 -1.93 10.56 -9.19
C GLN A 108 -2.35 9.09 -9.01
N MET A 109 -2.95 8.72 -7.87
CA MET A 109 -3.41 7.35 -7.60
C MET A 109 -4.30 6.82 -8.73
N VAL A 110 -5.37 7.54 -9.08
CA VAL A 110 -6.29 7.11 -10.15
C VAL A 110 -5.57 6.91 -11.49
N SER A 111 -4.57 7.74 -11.80
CA SER A 111 -3.82 7.62 -13.06
C SER A 111 -2.95 6.35 -13.07
N TYR A 112 -2.33 6.00 -11.95
CA TYR A 112 -1.45 4.84 -11.85
C TYR A 112 -2.18 3.54 -11.53
N GLU A 113 -3.38 3.62 -10.98
CA GLU A 113 -4.31 2.49 -10.84
C GLU A 113 -4.66 1.89 -12.21
N ILE A 114 -4.88 2.73 -13.23
CA ILE A 114 -5.12 2.26 -14.60
C ILE A 114 -3.88 1.52 -15.15
N SER A 115 -2.68 2.07 -14.95
CA SER A 115 -1.44 1.42 -15.40
C SER A 115 -1.21 0.07 -14.70
N MET A 116 -1.46 0.03 -13.39
CA MET A 116 -1.37 -1.18 -12.58
C MET A 116 -2.39 -2.22 -13.03
N GLY A 117 -3.63 -1.80 -13.28
CA GLY A 117 -4.71 -2.66 -13.79
C GLY A 117 -4.36 -3.30 -15.14
N ILE A 118 -3.78 -2.54 -16.07
CA ILE A 118 -3.30 -3.10 -17.35
C ILE A 118 -2.16 -4.10 -17.13
N GLY A 119 -1.26 -3.84 -16.16
CA GLY A 119 -0.23 -4.80 -15.76
C GLY A 119 -0.80 -6.12 -15.24
N LEU A 120 -1.81 -6.06 -14.36
CA LEU A 120 -2.50 -7.25 -13.85
C LEU A 120 -3.26 -8.00 -14.95
N ILE A 121 -3.91 -7.29 -15.88
CA ILE A 121 -4.60 -7.91 -17.01
C ILE A 121 -3.62 -8.72 -17.86
N ASN A 122 -2.42 -8.24 -18.12
CA ASN A 122 -1.40 -9.01 -18.86
C ASN A 122 -1.05 -10.32 -18.16
N VAL A 123 -0.86 -10.28 -16.83
CA VAL A 123 -0.60 -11.49 -16.02
C VAL A 123 -1.76 -12.47 -16.12
N CYS A 124 -2.99 -11.98 -15.99
CA CYS A 124 -4.20 -12.81 -16.06
C CYS A 124 -4.41 -13.41 -17.45
N LEU A 125 -4.07 -12.70 -18.52
CA LEU A 125 -4.16 -13.21 -19.90
C LEU A 125 -3.14 -14.32 -20.17
N CYS A 126 -1.94 -14.24 -19.58
CA CYS A 126 -0.93 -15.29 -19.71
C CYS A 126 -1.34 -16.59 -19.00
N LEU A 127 -1.99 -16.48 -17.84
CA LEU A 127 -2.27 -17.63 -16.97
C LEU A 127 -3.71 -18.16 -17.08
N GLY A 128 -4.64 -17.34 -17.57
CA GLY A 128 -6.06 -17.72 -17.74
C GLY A 128 -6.88 -17.72 -16.45
N THR A 129 -6.34 -17.18 -15.35
CA THR A 129 -6.98 -17.19 -14.03
C THR A 129 -6.93 -15.80 -13.36
N LEU A 130 -7.87 -15.53 -12.46
CA LEU A 130 -7.97 -14.29 -11.68
C LEU A 130 -7.73 -14.55 -10.18
N ASN A 131 -7.45 -15.79 -9.80
CA ASN A 131 -7.16 -16.18 -8.43
C ASN A 131 -5.65 -16.06 -8.17
N PHE A 132 -5.25 -15.35 -7.10
CA PHE A 132 -3.85 -15.20 -6.72
C PHE A 132 -3.17 -16.53 -6.38
N THR A 133 -3.87 -17.49 -5.77
CA THR A 133 -3.28 -18.79 -5.45
C THR A 133 -2.90 -19.56 -6.71
N GLU A 134 -3.81 -19.60 -7.68
CA GLU A 134 -3.59 -20.20 -9.00
C GLU A 134 -2.50 -19.46 -9.79
N ILE A 135 -2.43 -18.13 -9.67
CA ILE A 135 -1.38 -17.31 -10.30
C ILE A 135 0.01 -17.71 -9.81
N VAL A 136 0.17 -17.97 -8.50
CA VAL A 136 1.45 -18.44 -7.94
C VAL A 136 1.77 -19.84 -8.43
N VAL A 137 0.81 -20.77 -8.37
CA VAL A 137 1.01 -22.17 -8.80
C VAL A 137 1.37 -22.25 -10.29
N ALA A 138 0.81 -21.39 -11.13
CA ALA A 138 1.15 -21.36 -12.55
C ALA A 138 2.58 -20.87 -12.85
N GLN A 139 3.28 -20.30 -11.86
CA GLN A 139 4.68 -19.84 -11.94
C GLN A 139 5.69 -20.90 -11.46
N LEU A 140 5.28 -22.16 -11.30
CA LEU A 140 6.16 -23.26 -10.89
C LEU A 140 7.37 -23.47 -11.81
N ASP A 141 7.15 -23.43 -13.13
CA ASP A 141 8.23 -23.69 -14.10
C ASP A 141 9.10 -22.46 -14.35
N VAL A 142 8.47 -21.31 -14.58
CA VAL A 142 9.14 -20.05 -14.89
C VAL A 142 8.39 -18.89 -14.23
N TRP A 143 9.11 -18.08 -13.47
CA TRP A 143 8.57 -16.84 -12.90
C TRP A 143 8.25 -15.83 -13.99
N LEU A 144 7.11 -15.14 -13.85
CA LEU A 144 6.62 -14.21 -14.86
C LEU A 144 7.52 -12.98 -15.07
N ILE A 145 8.42 -12.67 -14.14
CA ILE A 145 9.42 -11.61 -14.33
C ILE A 145 10.29 -11.82 -15.58
N PHE A 146 10.59 -13.06 -15.98
CA PHE A 146 11.43 -13.33 -17.15
C PHE A 146 10.71 -13.09 -18.48
N PRO A 147 9.53 -13.68 -18.76
CA PRO A 147 8.81 -13.42 -19.99
C PRO A 147 8.21 -12.00 -20.05
N LEU A 148 7.81 -11.43 -18.90
CA LEU A 148 7.12 -10.15 -18.82
C LEU A 148 7.97 -9.03 -18.20
N LEU A 149 9.29 -9.06 -18.38
CA LEU A 149 10.21 -8.10 -17.75
C LEU A 149 9.83 -6.61 -17.94
N PRO A 150 9.42 -6.14 -19.14
CA PRO A 150 8.99 -4.75 -19.29
C PRO A 150 7.71 -4.44 -18.50
N VAL A 151 6.79 -5.39 -18.45
CA VAL A 151 5.52 -5.25 -17.72
C VAL A 151 5.77 -5.26 -16.22
N SER A 152 6.68 -6.11 -15.71
CA SER A 152 7.02 -6.15 -14.29
C SER A 152 7.64 -4.82 -13.81
N ILE A 153 8.48 -4.20 -14.64
CA ILE A 153 9.05 -2.88 -14.34
C ILE A 153 7.97 -1.80 -14.33
N MET A 154 7.11 -1.77 -15.35
CA MET A 154 6.00 -0.80 -15.42
C MET A 154 5.01 -0.98 -14.26
N PHE A 155 4.72 -2.22 -13.90
CA PHE A 155 3.87 -2.56 -12.77
C PHE A 155 4.47 -2.12 -11.43
N PHE A 156 5.77 -2.35 -11.22
CA PHE A 156 6.48 -1.89 -10.03
C PHE A 156 6.49 -0.35 -9.92
N ILE A 157 6.74 0.36 -11.02
CA ILE A 157 6.66 1.83 -11.06
C ILE A 157 5.24 2.29 -10.74
N GLY A 158 4.22 1.63 -11.27
CA GLY A 158 2.82 1.89 -10.95
C GLY A 158 2.51 1.72 -9.45
N CYS A 159 3.00 0.64 -8.84
CA CYS A 159 2.85 0.39 -7.40
C CYS A 159 3.53 1.46 -6.53
N LEU A 160 4.71 1.94 -6.93
CA LEU A 160 5.40 3.04 -6.23
C LEU A 160 4.62 4.34 -6.32
N ALA A 161 4.06 4.64 -7.51
CA ALA A 161 3.30 5.85 -7.73
C ALA A 161 1.93 5.83 -7.03
N GLU A 162 1.27 4.67 -6.96
CA GLU A 162 0.03 4.48 -6.21
C GLU A 162 0.22 4.74 -4.70
N THR A 163 1.36 4.33 -4.15
CA THR A 163 1.66 4.47 -2.72
C THR A 163 2.27 5.84 -2.37
N ASN A 164 2.30 6.78 -3.32
CA ASN A 164 2.92 8.11 -3.19
C ASN A 164 4.36 8.07 -2.66
N ARG A 165 5.12 7.02 -2.97
CA ARG A 165 6.50 6.91 -2.49
C ARG A 165 7.48 7.50 -3.47
N HIS A 166 8.60 7.97 -2.93
CA HIS A 166 9.71 8.49 -3.73
C HIS A 166 10.02 7.52 -4.89
N PRO A 167 10.11 8.02 -6.13
CA PRO A 167 10.21 9.42 -6.55
C PRO A 167 8.87 10.17 -6.80
N PHE A 168 7.72 9.56 -6.51
CA PHE A 168 6.39 10.09 -6.81
C PHE A 168 5.66 10.67 -5.59
N ASP A 169 6.39 11.25 -4.63
CA ASP A 169 5.82 11.81 -3.39
C ASP A 169 5.52 13.32 -3.48
N LEU A 170 5.58 13.91 -4.68
CA LEU A 170 5.36 15.35 -4.91
C LEU A 170 4.09 15.92 -4.22
N PRO A 171 2.95 15.20 -4.19
CA PRO A 171 1.75 15.71 -3.50
C PRO A 171 1.89 15.80 -1.97
N GLU A 172 2.78 15.02 -1.37
CA GLU A 172 3.04 14.96 0.08
C GLU A 172 4.31 15.73 0.48
N ALA A 173 5.20 16.01 -0.48
CA ALA A 173 6.48 16.65 -0.24
C ALA A 173 6.34 17.96 0.57
N GLU A 174 7.07 18.03 1.68
CA GLU A 174 7.09 19.19 2.59
C GLU A 174 7.44 20.49 1.85
N ALA A 175 8.26 20.39 0.81
CA ALA A 175 8.70 21.52 -0.01
C ALA A 175 7.59 22.12 -0.89
N GLU A 176 6.59 21.33 -1.30
CA GLU A 176 5.49 21.81 -2.16
C GLU A 176 4.26 22.21 -1.35
N LEU A 177 3.82 21.35 -0.43
CA LEU A 177 2.53 21.51 0.25
C LEU A 177 2.59 21.25 1.77
N VAL A 178 3.77 21.31 2.39
CA VAL A 178 3.95 21.23 3.85
C VAL A 178 3.24 19.99 4.43
N SER A 179 3.33 18.83 3.76
CA SER A 179 2.69 17.53 4.09
C SER A 179 1.30 17.21 3.48
N GLY A 180 0.81 18.02 2.52
CA GLY A 180 -0.31 17.61 1.66
C GLY A 180 -1.64 17.38 2.39
N TYR A 181 -2.20 16.16 2.34
CA TYR A 181 -3.50 15.86 2.97
C TYR A 181 -3.42 15.56 4.47
N ASN A 182 -2.23 15.27 5.01
CA ASN A 182 -2.05 14.92 6.42
C ASN A 182 -1.68 16.13 7.32
N VAL A 183 -1.55 17.33 6.74
CA VAL A 183 -1.11 18.59 7.40
C VAL A 183 -1.81 18.89 8.72
N GLU A 184 -3.12 18.67 8.76
CA GLU A 184 -3.95 19.02 9.92
C GLU A 184 -4.13 17.86 10.90
N TYR A 185 -3.70 16.67 10.52
CA TYR A 185 -3.83 15.49 11.36
C TYR A 185 -2.71 15.45 12.40
N SER A 186 -3.10 15.16 13.64
CA SER A 186 -2.19 15.06 14.77
C SER A 186 -2.40 13.74 15.52
N ALA A 187 -1.39 13.36 16.31
CA ALA A 187 -1.44 12.20 17.21
C ALA A 187 -1.93 10.93 16.50
N MET A 188 -3.08 10.38 16.92
CA MET A 188 -3.62 9.12 16.39
C MET A 188 -4.06 9.21 14.93
N GLY A 189 -4.65 10.32 14.50
CA GLY A 189 -5.10 10.49 13.11
C GLY A 189 -3.92 10.45 12.14
N PHE A 190 -2.82 11.10 12.51
CA PHE A 190 -1.55 11.03 11.78
C PHE A 190 -1.00 9.61 11.76
N ALA A 191 -0.95 8.93 12.92
CA ALA A 191 -0.45 7.56 13.01
C ALA A 191 -1.21 6.58 12.10
N LEU A 192 -2.53 6.72 12.00
CA LEU A 192 -3.37 5.86 11.15
C LEU A 192 -3.10 6.06 9.65
N PHE A 193 -2.83 7.28 9.18
CA PHE A 193 -2.43 7.51 7.79
C PHE A 193 -1.11 6.81 7.47
N PHE A 194 -0.08 6.99 8.31
CA PHE A 194 1.21 6.32 8.09
C PHE A 194 1.06 4.80 8.14
N LEU A 195 0.32 4.27 9.12
CA LEU A 195 0.05 2.83 9.20
C LEU A 195 -0.67 2.32 7.94
N GLY A 196 -1.65 3.05 7.44
CA GLY A 196 -2.37 2.69 6.21
C GLY A 196 -1.48 2.73 4.97
N GLU A 197 -0.64 3.76 4.82
CA GLU A 197 0.32 3.87 3.72
C GLU A 197 1.38 2.76 3.75
N TYR A 198 1.93 2.46 4.94
CA TYR A 198 2.90 1.37 5.08
C TYR A 198 2.24 0.00 4.87
N ALA A 199 1.01 -0.19 5.34
CA ALA A 199 0.26 -1.42 5.07
C ALA A 199 0.02 -1.59 3.56
N ASN A 200 -0.41 -0.53 2.87
CA ASN A 200 -0.57 -0.54 1.41
C ASN A 200 0.74 -0.80 0.68
N MET A 201 1.86 -0.24 1.15
CA MET A 201 3.18 -0.50 0.56
C MET A 201 3.55 -1.98 0.63
N LEU A 202 3.30 -2.62 1.78
CA LEU A 202 3.55 -4.04 1.95
C LEU A 202 2.61 -4.90 1.08
N VAL A 203 1.34 -4.51 0.97
CA VAL A 203 0.37 -5.16 0.07
C VAL A 203 0.83 -5.09 -1.38
N MET A 204 1.22 -3.90 -1.86
CA MET A 204 1.75 -3.72 -3.21
C MET A 204 3.02 -4.55 -3.44
N GLY A 205 3.91 -4.61 -2.45
CA GLY A 205 5.07 -5.51 -2.46
C GLY A 205 4.68 -6.99 -2.53
N GLY A 206 3.65 -7.40 -1.80
CA GLY A 206 3.11 -8.76 -1.84
C GLY A 206 2.52 -9.11 -3.20
N VAL A 207 1.69 -8.22 -3.78
CA VAL A 207 1.09 -8.42 -5.11
C VAL A 207 2.15 -8.45 -6.20
N THR A 208 3.17 -7.57 -6.17
CA THR A 208 4.29 -7.62 -7.12
C THR A 208 5.04 -8.95 -7.02
N SER A 209 5.26 -9.47 -5.81
CA SER A 209 5.89 -10.78 -5.60
C SER A 209 5.03 -11.92 -6.15
N ILE A 210 3.73 -11.94 -5.84
CA ILE A 210 2.79 -12.95 -6.31
C ILE A 210 2.70 -12.96 -7.85
N CYS A 211 2.61 -11.80 -8.48
CA CYS A 211 2.40 -11.70 -9.91
C CYS A 211 3.65 -11.95 -10.75
N PHE A 212 4.85 -11.68 -10.24
CA PHE A 212 6.07 -11.72 -11.06
C PHE A 212 7.22 -12.54 -10.48
N LEU A 213 7.32 -12.69 -9.17
CA LEU A 213 8.44 -13.34 -8.48
C LEU A 213 8.10 -14.73 -7.94
N GLY A 214 6.94 -15.31 -8.30
CA GLY A 214 6.55 -16.64 -7.86
C GLY A 214 6.01 -16.72 -6.43
N GLY A 215 5.70 -15.60 -5.77
CA GLY A 215 5.09 -15.60 -4.43
C GLY A 215 5.91 -16.36 -3.39
N TRP A 216 5.40 -17.51 -2.92
CA TRP A 216 6.05 -18.38 -1.93
C TRP A 216 6.92 -19.50 -2.55
N LEU A 217 7.02 -19.54 -3.88
CA LEU A 217 7.79 -20.58 -4.59
C LEU A 217 9.28 -20.33 -4.45
N SER A 218 10.04 -21.39 -4.17
CA SER A 218 11.49 -21.31 -4.19
C SER A 218 12.04 -20.99 -5.60
N PRO A 219 13.10 -20.17 -5.71
CA PRO A 219 13.75 -19.95 -6.99
C PRO A 219 14.30 -21.26 -7.53
N PHE A 220 13.87 -21.65 -8.73
CA PHE A 220 14.37 -22.82 -9.47
C PHE A 220 14.28 -24.16 -8.70
N GLY A 221 13.31 -24.32 -7.79
CA GLY A 221 13.14 -25.55 -7.01
C GLY A 221 14.24 -25.78 -5.96
N VAL A 222 14.99 -24.74 -5.59
CA VAL A 222 16.01 -24.79 -4.56
C VAL A 222 15.32 -24.82 -3.19
N GLY A 223 14.89 -26.01 -2.75
CA GLY A 223 14.17 -26.26 -1.50
C GLY A 223 15.02 -26.12 -0.23
N ILE A 224 15.77 -25.02 -0.08
CA ILE A 224 16.55 -24.73 1.13
C ILE A 224 15.64 -24.35 2.30
N LEU A 225 14.52 -23.68 2.02
CA LEU A 225 13.51 -23.29 3.01
C LEU A 225 12.14 -23.91 2.66
N PRO A 226 11.27 -24.16 3.67
CA PRO A 226 9.87 -24.56 3.45
C PRO A 226 9.09 -23.54 2.62
N ASP A 227 8.14 -24.03 1.83
CA ASP A 227 7.20 -23.20 1.07
C ASP A 227 6.44 -22.26 2.03
N GLY A 228 6.54 -20.95 1.81
CA GLY A 228 5.97 -19.89 2.65
C GLY A 228 6.96 -19.13 3.55
N ILE A 229 8.23 -19.56 3.62
CA ILE A 229 9.33 -18.76 4.22
C ILE A 229 10.10 -17.99 3.15
N TRP A 230 10.00 -18.43 1.89
CA TRP A 230 10.45 -17.69 0.70
C TRP A 230 9.57 -16.46 0.46
#